data_AF-Q7NQ70-F1
#
_entry.id   AF-Q7NQ70-F1
#
_cell.length_a   1.000
_cell.length_b   1.000
_cell.length_c   1.000
_cell.angle_alpha   90.00
_cell.angle_beta   90.00
_cell.angle_gamma   90.00
#
_symmetry.space_group_name_H-M   'P 1'
#
loop_
_entity.id
_entity.type
_entity.pdbx_description
1 polymer ?
#
loop_
_entity_poly.entity_id
_entity_poly.type
_entity_poly.pdbx_seq_one_letter_code
_entity_poly.pdbx_strand_id
1 'polypeptide(L)'
;MNDIVKEAVSAPGMLDSESELWGSVILRQMKGDSDVQAMITVRKKMPARTSNQLFSDVFAAVYIDTYWTSQGASADILATSLAAAMGISQVDALQYARVSFRQWRGILCRKYPGDGGAIPSPNYFNALDIVTSQVLVLTPRELIDHWDSTVNPPKAGVNYAYARCQNLGFEGEISGIKVRMFAVPAGFTQTASSWVQCRTRDGDQEEGNILDRNGHPAKLTTGERGASEAFVADLPLGHVCLVATITDADFFTKNNPLTIEQGNWNFVTWLINNGAAAWRNVNTVPKLGETSLVFHNQDGTPEQFSFVMRCRRVPEGSKLRMYSDDPDAAFDSGMVTVVKDSQELRVSVIAPPLYAGQLKLHLEGPNGRGLPSSASVEIGMLWCVPHSNSHYLQAVDLLGEVGAVPTLRSVHVPMGYFTFLGENE
;
A
#
# COMPACT_ATOMS: atom_id res chain seq x y z
N MET A 1 -0.36 -27.12 60.61
CA MET A 1 -0.63 -27.26 59.17
C MET A 1 -1.57 -26.11 58.83
N ASN A 2 -1.03 -24.94 58.51
CA ASN A 2 -0.71 -24.51 57.13
C ASN A 2 -1.83 -24.84 56.16
N ASP A 3 -2.73 -23.89 55.97
CA ASP A 3 -3.33 -23.61 54.66
C ASP A 3 -3.45 -22.09 54.53
N ILE A 4 -2.36 -21.51 54.01
CA ILE A 4 -2.28 -20.13 53.55
C ILE A 4 -2.80 -20.12 52.11
N VAL A 5 -3.94 -19.44 51.93
CA VAL A 5 -4.37 -18.63 50.77
C VAL A 5 -3.48 -18.66 49.53
N LYS A 6 -4.09 -19.03 48.39
CA LYS A 6 -3.79 -18.43 47.07
C LYS A 6 -5.08 -18.25 46.26
N GLU A 7 -6.01 -17.47 46.79
CA GLU A 7 -6.81 -16.63 45.89
C GLU A 7 -5.88 -15.53 45.40
N ALA A 8 -5.61 -15.52 44.10
CA ALA A 8 -4.93 -14.42 43.44
C ALA A 8 -5.86 -13.21 43.48
N VAL A 9 -5.80 -12.46 44.58
CA VAL A 9 -6.35 -11.11 44.67
C VAL A 9 -5.59 -10.28 43.63
N SER A 10 -6.24 -9.96 42.51
CA SER A 10 -5.71 -8.93 41.61
C SER A 10 -5.60 -7.64 42.42
N ALA A 11 -4.40 -7.07 42.46
CA ALA A 11 -4.19 -5.80 43.12
C ALA A 11 -5.09 -4.73 42.46
N PRO A 12 -5.66 -3.78 43.21
CA PRO A 12 -6.46 -2.70 42.62
C PRO A 12 -5.66 -1.97 41.54
N GLY A 13 -6.16 -1.98 40.30
CA GLY A 13 -5.54 -1.31 39.16
C GLY A 13 -4.62 -2.17 38.28
N MET A 14 -4.68 -3.50 38.37
CA MET A 14 -4.12 -4.41 37.36
C MET A 14 -4.94 -4.39 36.06
N LEU A 15 -4.28 -4.64 34.92
CA LEU A 15 -4.87 -4.73 33.59
C LEU A 15 -5.14 -6.20 33.27
N ASP A 16 -6.33 -6.70 33.60
CA ASP A 16 -6.66 -8.13 33.58
C ASP A 16 -7.23 -8.61 32.23
N SER A 17 -7.44 -7.70 31.28
CA SER A 17 -7.93 -7.97 29.93
C SER A 17 -7.14 -7.25 28.82
N GLU A 18 -7.30 -7.73 27.58
CA GLU A 18 -6.71 -7.10 26.38
C GLU A 18 -7.26 -5.67 26.17
N SER A 19 -8.57 -5.48 26.33
CA SER A 19 -9.20 -4.15 26.21
C SER A 19 -8.66 -3.14 27.23
N GLU A 20 -8.40 -3.56 28.47
CA GLU A 20 -7.77 -2.69 29.48
C GLU A 20 -6.33 -2.36 29.13
N LEU A 21 -5.58 -3.29 28.53
CA LEU A 21 -4.24 -3.03 28.02
C LEU A 21 -4.27 -1.95 26.93
N TRP A 22 -5.11 -2.11 25.91
CA TRP A 22 -5.29 -1.12 24.85
C TRP A 22 -5.68 0.25 25.40
N GLY A 23 -6.74 0.32 26.20
CA GLY A 23 -7.20 1.57 26.80
C GLY A 23 -6.13 2.24 27.65
N SER A 24 -5.32 1.46 28.39
CA SER A 24 -4.22 2.01 29.17
C SER A 24 -3.07 2.53 28.30
N VAL A 25 -2.76 1.91 27.16
CA VAL A 25 -1.69 2.39 26.26
C VAL A 25 -2.15 3.63 25.50
N ILE A 26 -3.38 3.64 24.98
CA ILE A 26 -3.99 4.81 24.31
C ILE A 26 -3.98 6.01 25.25
N LEU A 27 -4.44 5.85 26.50
CA LEU A 27 -4.45 6.95 27.48
C LEU A 27 -3.05 7.53 27.73
N ARG A 28 -1.99 6.71 27.65
CA ARG A 28 -0.61 7.16 27.84
C ARG A 28 -0.14 7.97 26.65
N GLN A 29 -0.41 7.48 25.45
CA GLN A 29 -0.12 8.17 24.21
C GLN A 29 -0.80 9.54 24.17
N MET A 30 -2.10 9.61 24.51
CA MET A 30 -2.85 10.87 24.53
C MET A 30 -2.36 11.85 25.60
N LYS A 31 -1.64 11.39 26.62
CA LYS A 31 -0.97 12.24 27.62
C LYS A 31 0.40 12.75 27.15
N GLY A 32 0.88 12.31 26.00
CA GLY A 32 2.21 12.63 25.49
C GLY A 32 3.33 11.84 26.16
N ASP A 33 3.02 10.73 26.87
CA ASP A 33 4.07 9.85 27.39
C ASP A 33 4.84 9.25 26.20
N SER A 34 6.18 9.24 26.27
CA SER A 34 6.98 8.48 25.30
C SER A 34 6.64 6.99 25.35
N ASP A 35 6.88 6.28 24.25
CA ASP A 35 6.58 4.85 24.15
C ASP A 35 7.26 4.04 25.27
N VAL A 36 8.54 4.28 25.55
CA VAL A 36 9.27 3.60 26.64
C VAL A 36 8.68 3.92 28.02
N GLN A 37 8.34 5.18 28.30
CA GLN A 37 7.73 5.57 29.58
C GLN A 37 6.34 4.92 29.77
N ALA A 38 5.54 4.92 28.70
CA ALA A 38 4.25 4.26 28.66
C ALA A 38 4.41 2.75 28.87
N MET A 39 5.34 2.09 28.18
CA MET A 39 5.62 0.66 28.32
C MET A 39 5.99 0.30 29.76
N ILE A 40 6.93 1.01 30.39
CA ILE A 40 7.34 0.77 31.79
C ILE A 40 6.13 0.90 32.72
N THR A 41 5.29 1.91 32.50
CA THR A 41 4.15 2.20 33.37
C THR A 41 3.04 1.17 33.23
N VAL A 42 2.71 0.78 32.00
CA VAL A 42 1.70 -0.24 31.70
C VAL A 42 2.17 -1.60 32.17
N ARG A 43 3.44 -1.95 31.94
CA ARG A 43 4.02 -3.25 32.31
C ARG A 43 3.92 -3.54 33.81
N LYS A 44 4.08 -2.53 34.67
CA LYS A 44 3.93 -2.65 36.13
C LYS A 44 2.52 -3.07 36.58
N LYS A 45 1.52 -2.86 35.72
CA LYS A 45 0.11 -3.19 35.99
C LYS A 45 -0.36 -4.46 35.26
N MET A 46 0.50 -5.09 34.47
CA MET A 46 0.12 -6.28 33.72
C MET A 46 0.30 -7.56 34.55
N PRO A 47 -0.65 -8.50 34.49
CA PRO A 47 -0.46 -9.84 35.00
C PRO A 47 0.79 -10.50 34.39
N ALA A 48 1.52 -11.28 35.19
CA ALA A 48 2.72 -11.98 34.74
C ALA A 48 2.46 -12.93 33.55
N ARG A 49 1.22 -13.41 33.40
CA ARG A 49 0.77 -14.30 32.32
C ARG A 49 0.52 -13.60 30.97
N THR A 50 0.53 -12.28 30.93
CA THR A 50 0.21 -11.55 29.68
C THR A 50 1.33 -11.76 28.67
N SER A 51 0.96 -12.07 27.43
CA SER A 51 1.93 -12.33 26.36
C SER A 51 2.75 -11.08 26.04
N ASN A 52 4.07 -11.24 25.94
CA ASN A 52 4.96 -10.20 25.45
C ASN A 52 4.66 -9.84 23.99
N GLN A 53 4.14 -10.80 23.20
CA GLN A 53 3.71 -10.53 21.82
C GLN A 53 2.51 -9.57 21.81
N LEU A 54 1.47 -9.83 22.62
CA LEU A 54 0.31 -8.94 22.71
C LEU A 54 0.73 -7.54 23.15
N PHE A 55 1.63 -7.45 24.13
CA PHE A 55 2.18 -6.16 24.55
C PHE A 55 2.87 -5.42 23.39
N SER A 56 3.69 -6.13 22.60
CA SER A 56 4.33 -5.55 21.42
C SER A 56 3.31 -5.13 20.36
N ASP A 57 2.26 -5.91 20.14
CA ASP A 57 1.20 -5.63 19.15
C ASP A 57 0.47 -4.32 19.47
N VAL A 58 0.11 -4.10 20.75
CA VAL A 58 -0.58 -2.89 21.20
C VAL A 58 0.30 -1.65 21.00
N PHE A 59 1.58 -1.72 21.41
CA PHE A 59 2.49 -0.58 21.24
C PHE A 59 2.81 -0.30 19.78
N ALA A 60 3.01 -1.35 18.96
CA ALA A 60 3.23 -1.22 17.53
C ALA A 60 2.10 -0.42 16.85
N ALA A 61 0.86 -0.62 17.29
CA ALA A 61 -0.31 0.08 16.76
C ALA A 61 -0.47 1.50 17.31
N VAL A 62 -0.45 1.66 18.64
CA VAL A 62 -0.74 2.96 19.29
C VAL A 62 0.37 3.98 19.09
N TYR A 63 1.63 3.52 19.03
CA TYR A 63 2.81 4.37 18.84
C TYR A 63 3.41 4.19 17.43
N ILE A 64 2.61 3.83 16.44
CA ILE A 64 3.09 3.58 15.07
C ILE A 64 3.93 4.74 14.52
N ASP A 65 3.56 5.99 14.78
CA ASP A 65 4.33 7.17 14.40
C ASP A 65 5.76 7.22 14.99
N THR A 66 5.98 6.65 16.18
CA THR A 66 7.32 6.54 16.78
C THR A 66 8.20 5.59 15.98
N TYR A 67 7.60 4.56 15.39
CA TYR A 67 8.30 3.51 14.65
C TYR A 67 8.30 3.74 13.15
N TRP A 68 7.45 4.66 12.66
CA TRP A 68 7.31 4.95 11.25
C TRP A 68 8.54 5.68 10.68
N THR A 69 9.14 5.03 9.70
CA THR A 69 10.17 5.60 8.81
C THR A 69 9.53 6.01 7.49
N SER A 70 10.25 6.72 6.62
CA SER A 70 9.80 7.04 5.25
C SER A 70 9.46 5.79 4.41
N GLN A 71 9.89 4.60 4.83
CA GLN A 71 9.70 3.31 4.15
C GLN A 71 8.64 2.41 4.81
N GLY A 72 8.23 2.69 6.05
CA GLY A 72 7.38 1.83 6.87
C GLY A 72 7.81 1.74 8.33
N ALA A 73 7.09 0.94 9.12
CA ALA A 73 7.39 0.77 10.54
C ALA A 73 8.64 -0.07 10.79
N SER A 74 9.57 0.44 11.62
CA SER A 74 10.83 -0.23 11.94
C SER A 74 10.72 -1.14 13.16
N ALA A 75 10.89 -2.45 12.91
CA ALA A 75 10.97 -3.45 13.98
C ALA A 75 12.16 -3.21 14.93
N ASP A 76 13.28 -2.67 14.45
CA ASP A 76 14.47 -2.43 15.27
C ASP A 76 14.25 -1.31 16.30
N ILE A 77 13.52 -0.26 15.93
CA ILE A 77 13.15 0.83 16.85
C ILE A 77 12.24 0.27 17.94
N LEU A 78 11.16 -0.43 17.57
CA LEU A 78 10.25 -1.05 18.55
C LEU A 78 10.98 -2.07 19.45
N ALA A 79 11.86 -2.90 18.88
CA ALA A 79 12.63 -3.87 19.64
C ALA A 79 13.51 -3.21 20.72
N THR A 80 14.13 -2.09 20.37
CA THR A 80 14.95 -1.30 21.31
C THR A 80 14.09 -0.77 22.46
N SER A 81 12.90 -0.22 22.16
CA SER A 81 11.96 0.25 23.18
C SER A 81 11.47 -0.89 24.09
N LEU A 82 11.13 -2.05 23.52
CA LEU A 82 10.70 -3.24 24.26
C LEU A 82 11.80 -3.76 25.19
N ALA A 83 13.03 -3.92 24.68
CA ALA A 83 14.16 -4.41 25.47
C ALA A 83 14.44 -3.47 26.66
N ALA A 84 14.43 -2.16 26.43
CA ALA A 84 14.63 -1.16 27.47
C ALA A 84 13.52 -1.17 28.53
N ALA A 85 12.25 -1.28 28.11
CA ALA A 85 11.11 -1.19 29.02
C ALA A 85 10.82 -2.50 29.79
N MET A 86 11.07 -3.65 29.16
CA MET A 86 10.70 -4.96 29.70
C MET A 86 11.88 -5.71 30.32
N GLY A 87 13.12 -5.27 30.09
CA GLY A 87 14.32 -5.98 30.56
C GLY A 87 14.52 -7.35 29.89
N ILE A 88 14.05 -7.50 28.65
CA ILE A 88 14.23 -8.72 27.84
C ILE A 88 15.44 -8.56 26.90
N SER A 89 15.91 -9.68 26.33
CA SER A 89 17.00 -9.63 25.36
C SER A 89 16.58 -8.91 24.08
N GLN A 90 17.54 -8.24 23.40
CA GLN A 90 17.28 -7.57 22.13
C GLN A 90 16.79 -8.55 21.04
N VAL A 91 17.27 -9.81 21.09
CA VAL A 91 16.89 -10.85 20.13
C VAL A 91 15.42 -11.21 20.28
N ASP A 92 14.95 -11.43 21.51
CA ASP A 92 13.54 -11.73 21.78
C ASP A 92 12.65 -10.53 21.42
N ALA A 93 13.07 -9.32 21.79
CA ALA A 93 12.36 -8.09 21.48
C ALA A 93 12.18 -7.90 19.96
N LEU A 94 13.23 -8.18 19.19
CA LEU A 94 13.19 -8.09 17.73
C LEU A 94 12.24 -9.15 17.12
N GLN A 95 12.20 -10.34 17.69
CA GLN A 95 11.24 -11.36 17.25
C GLN A 95 9.79 -10.89 17.45
N TYR A 96 9.46 -10.36 18.63
CA TYR A 96 8.12 -9.83 18.89
C TYR A 96 7.77 -8.66 17.96
N ALA A 97 8.67 -7.68 17.83
CA ALA A 97 8.48 -6.51 16.98
C ALA A 97 8.24 -6.87 15.50
N ARG A 98 9.01 -7.83 14.97
CA ARG A 98 8.83 -8.33 13.60
C ARG A 98 7.47 -8.99 13.39
N VAL A 99 6.97 -9.73 14.39
CA VAL A 99 5.63 -10.33 14.30
C VAL A 99 4.55 -9.23 14.37
N SER A 100 4.73 -8.23 15.23
CA SER A 100 3.76 -7.15 15.39
C SER A 100 3.54 -6.37 14.09
N PHE A 101 4.61 -6.05 13.36
CA PHE A 101 4.51 -5.31 12.10
C PHE A 101 4.13 -6.14 10.87
N ARG A 102 3.91 -7.45 11.01
CA ARG A 102 3.37 -8.28 9.90
C ARG A 102 1.88 -8.06 9.65
N GLN A 103 1.20 -7.39 10.58
CA GLN A 103 -0.23 -7.15 10.52
C GLN A 103 -0.50 -5.67 10.82
N TRP A 104 -1.15 -5.00 9.88
CA TRP A 104 -1.63 -3.64 10.06
C TRP A 104 -2.68 -3.60 11.18
N ARG A 105 -2.52 -2.64 12.10
CA ARG A 105 -3.47 -2.34 13.17
C ARG A 105 -3.76 -0.85 13.20
N GLY A 106 -4.97 -0.46 12.82
CA GLY A 106 -5.37 0.93 12.64
C GLY A 106 -6.28 1.08 11.42
N ILE A 107 -6.30 2.26 10.81
CA ILE A 107 -7.13 2.50 9.63
C ILE A 107 -6.51 1.82 8.40
N LEU A 108 -7.16 0.77 7.90
CA LEU A 108 -6.79 0.03 6.69
C LEU A 108 -7.57 0.57 5.48
N CYS A 109 -6.87 0.77 4.38
CA CYS A 109 -7.44 0.92 3.04
C CYS A 109 -6.98 -0.28 2.20
N ARG A 110 -7.91 -1.14 1.75
CA ARG A 110 -7.55 -2.42 1.13
C ARG A 110 -6.88 -2.23 -0.22
N LYS A 111 -5.76 -2.93 -0.39
CA LYS A 111 -4.96 -2.96 -1.61
C LYS A 111 -5.52 -3.86 -2.71
N TYR A 112 -6.36 -4.83 -2.36
CA TYR A 112 -7.03 -5.75 -3.28
C TYR A 112 -8.26 -6.40 -2.62
N PRO A 113 -9.15 -7.07 -3.39
CA PRO A 113 -10.29 -7.79 -2.83
C PRO A 113 -9.80 -8.95 -1.93
N GLY A 114 -9.98 -8.82 -0.62
CA GLY A 114 -9.52 -9.80 0.37
C GLY A 114 -8.24 -9.42 1.12
N ASP A 115 -7.71 -8.22 0.92
CA ASP A 115 -6.65 -7.69 1.77
C ASP A 115 -7.12 -7.64 3.23
N GLY A 116 -6.49 -8.46 4.07
CA GLY A 116 -6.73 -8.56 5.51
C GLY A 116 -5.75 -7.72 6.34
N GLY A 117 -4.99 -6.82 5.73
CA GLY A 117 -3.99 -5.98 6.40
C GLY A 117 -2.65 -6.68 6.65
N ALA A 118 -2.35 -7.75 5.92
CA ALA A 118 -1.03 -8.38 6.00
C ALA A 118 0.03 -7.45 5.39
N ILE A 119 1.15 -7.30 6.10
CA ILE A 119 2.26 -6.42 5.74
C ILE A 119 3.57 -7.24 5.72
N PRO A 120 4.41 -7.12 4.68
CA PRO A 120 4.20 -6.38 3.43
C PRO A 120 3.11 -7.01 2.55
N SER A 121 2.37 -6.17 1.82
CA SER A 121 1.43 -6.62 0.78
C SER A 121 2.03 -6.43 -0.61
N PRO A 122 2.40 -7.52 -1.32
CA PRO A 122 3.06 -7.42 -2.64
C PRO A 122 2.12 -6.96 -3.75
N ASN A 123 0.80 -7.11 -3.57
CA ASN A 123 -0.19 -6.60 -4.50
C ASN A 123 -0.79 -5.32 -3.93
N TYR A 124 -0.48 -4.17 -4.52
CA TYR A 124 -0.94 -2.87 -4.02
C TYR A 124 -1.67 -1.99 -5.04
N PHE A 125 -1.80 -2.42 -6.30
CA PHE A 125 -2.26 -1.58 -7.42
C PHE A 125 -3.74 -1.67 -7.77
N ASN A 126 -4.46 -2.58 -7.11
CA ASN A 126 -5.84 -2.90 -7.43
C ASN A 126 -6.77 -2.62 -6.25
N ALA A 127 -6.52 -1.50 -5.56
CA ALA A 127 -7.26 -1.14 -4.37
C ALA A 127 -8.74 -0.93 -4.72
N LEU A 128 -9.60 -1.84 -4.26
CA LEU A 128 -11.04 -1.68 -4.38
C LEU A 128 -11.54 -0.48 -3.58
N ASP A 129 -10.81 -0.10 -2.53
CA ASP A 129 -11.23 0.95 -1.61
C ASP A 129 -11.05 2.37 -2.15
N ILE A 130 -10.45 2.53 -3.33
CA ILE A 130 -10.60 3.77 -4.12
C ILE A 130 -11.79 3.57 -5.05
N VAL A 131 -12.87 4.32 -4.91
CA VAL A 131 -14.09 4.20 -5.75
C VAL A 131 -14.23 5.44 -6.62
N THR A 132 -14.66 5.27 -7.88
CA THR A 132 -14.91 6.38 -8.81
C THR A 132 -16.38 6.44 -9.20
N SER A 133 -16.92 7.64 -9.48
CA SER A 133 -18.27 7.83 -10.01
C SER A 133 -18.32 9.00 -10.98
N GLN A 134 -18.99 8.82 -12.13
CA GLN A 134 -19.06 9.83 -13.19
C GLN A 134 -20.30 10.74 -13.13
N VAL A 135 -21.37 10.32 -12.46
CA VAL A 135 -22.72 10.86 -12.69
C VAL A 135 -23.31 11.45 -11.42
N LEU A 136 -23.19 10.72 -10.32
CA LEU A 136 -23.80 11.06 -9.04
C LEU A 136 -22.74 10.99 -7.96
N VAL A 137 -22.80 11.98 -7.07
CA VAL A 137 -22.04 11.91 -5.83
C VAL A 137 -22.66 10.84 -4.95
N LEU A 138 -21.84 9.84 -4.64
CA LEU A 138 -22.20 8.75 -3.76
C LEU A 138 -22.21 9.26 -2.33
N THR A 139 -23.20 8.81 -1.58
CA THR A 139 -23.29 9.02 -0.14
C THR A 139 -22.32 8.08 0.58
N PRO A 140 -21.83 8.45 1.78
CA PRO A 140 -21.03 7.55 2.61
C PRO A 140 -21.73 6.22 2.89
N ARG A 141 -23.06 6.23 3.03
CA ARG A 141 -23.88 5.03 3.20
C ARG A 141 -23.73 4.07 2.03
N GLU A 142 -23.85 4.55 0.78
CA GLU A 142 -23.71 3.71 -0.40
C GLU A 142 -22.30 3.11 -0.50
N LEU A 143 -21.26 3.90 -0.20
CA LEU A 143 -19.87 3.44 -0.24
C LEU A 143 -19.57 2.36 0.81
N ILE A 144 -20.16 2.48 2.00
CA ILE A 144 -19.99 1.53 3.11
C ILE A 144 -20.85 0.27 2.93
N ASP A 145 -22.11 0.42 2.52
CA ASP A 145 -23.05 -0.69 2.34
C ASP A 145 -22.66 -1.57 1.14
N HIS A 146 -22.11 -0.97 0.09
CA HIS A 146 -21.61 -1.67 -1.11
C HIS A 146 -20.09 -1.85 -1.10
N TRP A 147 -19.56 -2.27 0.05
CA TRP A 147 -18.14 -2.37 0.37
C TRP A 147 -17.28 -3.15 -0.63
N ASP A 148 -17.82 -4.20 -1.25
CA ASP A 148 -17.07 -5.05 -2.18
C ASP A 148 -17.37 -4.75 -3.65
N SER A 149 -18.19 -3.73 -3.90
CA SER A 149 -18.49 -3.28 -5.25
C SER A 149 -17.55 -2.17 -5.69
N THR A 150 -17.29 -2.16 -7.00
CA THR A 150 -16.87 -0.95 -7.71
C THR A 150 -18.12 -0.32 -8.30
N VAL A 151 -18.28 0.99 -8.09
CA VAL A 151 -19.32 1.77 -8.78
C VAL A 151 -18.67 2.35 -10.03
N ASN A 152 -19.38 2.29 -11.17
CA ASN A 152 -19.11 2.90 -12.47
C ASN A 152 -17.63 3.06 -12.91
N PRO A 153 -17.22 2.52 -14.07
CA PRO A 153 -15.87 2.74 -14.56
C PRO A 153 -15.58 4.26 -14.69
N PRO A 154 -14.36 4.70 -14.43
CA PRO A 154 -13.93 6.09 -14.64
C PRO A 154 -13.99 6.46 -16.14
N LYS A 155 -14.13 7.74 -16.47
CA LYS A 155 -13.97 8.26 -17.86
C LYS A 155 -13.02 9.44 -17.91
N ALA A 156 -12.67 9.88 -19.11
CA ALA A 156 -11.89 11.11 -19.25
C ALA A 156 -12.73 12.33 -18.86
N GLY A 157 -12.07 13.33 -18.28
CA GLY A 157 -12.68 14.50 -17.67
C GLY A 157 -12.95 14.31 -16.19
N VAL A 158 -13.90 15.09 -15.68
CA VAL A 158 -14.22 15.15 -14.25
C VAL A 158 -14.92 13.87 -13.77
N ASN A 159 -14.36 13.27 -12.73
CA ASN A 159 -14.93 12.18 -11.96
C ASN A 159 -14.96 12.55 -10.47
N TYR A 160 -15.85 11.92 -9.72
CA TYR A 160 -15.79 11.91 -8.26
C TYR A 160 -15.01 10.68 -7.80
N ALA A 161 -14.03 10.88 -6.93
CA ALA A 161 -13.22 9.83 -6.34
C ALA A 161 -13.42 9.79 -4.82
N TYR A 162 -13.40 8.58 -4.26
CA TYR A 162 -13.62 8.32 -2.84
C TYR A 162 -12.58 7.32 -2.35
N ALA A 163 -12.20 7.44 -1.08
CA ALA A 163 -11.48 6.41 -0.36
C ALA A 163 -12.39 5.76 0.68
N ARG A 164 -12.28 4.45 0.82
CA ARG A 164 -12.94 3.66 1.84
C ARG A 164 -11.90 3.18 2.83
N CYS A 165 -12.27 3.03 4.09
CA CYS A 165 -11.38 2.46 5.08
C CYS A 165 -12.10 1.73 6.20
N GLN A 166 -11.36 0.93 6.95
CA GLN A 166 -11.85 0.18 8.10
C GLN A 166 -10.85 0.29 9.24
N ASN A 167 -11.30 0.47 10.48
CA ASN A 167 -10.44 0.22 11.63
C ASN A 167 -10.22 -1.30 11.74
N LEU A 168 -9.00 -1.74 11.45
CA LEU A 168 -8.59 -3.13 11.51
C LEU A 168 -7.72 -3.35 12.76
N GLY A 169 -8.18 -4.16 13.71
CA GLY A 169 -7.34 -4.67 14.80
C GLY A 169 -6.78 -3.61 15.78
N PHE A 170 -7.31 -2.38 15.78
CA PHE A 170 -6.99 -1.37 16.79
C PHE A 170 -8.16 -1.24 17.77
N GLU A 171 -7.98 -1.73 19.01
CA GLU A 171 -9.03 -1.74 20.04
C GLU A 171 -9.16 -0.40 20.77
N GLY A 172 -9.58 0.61 20.02
CA GLY A 172 -9.87 1.94 20.50
C GLY A 172 -10.70 2.73 19.48
N GLU A 173 -11.15 3.92 19.88
CA GLU A 173 -11.79 4.87 18.97
C GLU A 173 -10.69 5.64 18.23
N ILE A 174 -10.70 5.59 16.89
CA ILE A 174 -9.87 6.45 16.05
C ILE A 174 -10.75 7.56 15.47
N SER A 175 -10.33 8.81 15.64
CA SER A 175 -11.10 9.99 15.23
C SER A 175 -10.22 10.99 14.47
N GLY A 176 -10.84 12.04 13.92
CA GLY A 176 -10.11 13.05 13.15
C GLY A 176 -9.45 12.48 11.89
N ILE A 177 -10.04 11.42 11.33
CA ILE A 177 -9.46 10.68 10.20
C ILE A 177 -9.59 11.52 8.92
N LYS A 178 -8.46 11.71 8.25
CA LYS A 178 -8.32 12.49 7.02
C LYS A 178 -7.78 11.63 5.89
N VAL A 179 -8.17 11.97 4.67
CA VAL A 179 -7.60 11.37 3.46
C VAL A 179 -7.07 12.45 2.52
N ARG A 180 -5.93 12.17 1.91
CA ARG A 180 -5.46 12.84 0.69
C ARG A 180 -5.64 11.90 -0.50
N MET A 181 -6.03 12.46 -1.63
CA MET A 181 -6.22 11.72 -2.88
C MET A 181 -5.36 12.35 -3.96
N PHE A 182 -4.69 11.53 -4.75
CA PHE A 182 -3.81 11.98 -5.83
C PHE A 182 -4.18 11.29 -7.14
N ALA A 183 -4.17 12.06 -8.22
CA ALA A 183 -4.12 11.55 -9.58
C ALA A 183 -2.67 11.52 -10.04
N VAL A 184 -2.24 10.38 -10.55
CA VAL A 184 -0.87 10.11 -10.94
C VAL A 184 -0.87 9.60 -12.38
N PRO A 185 0.06 10.04 -13.25
CA PRO A 185 0.22 9.44 -14.57
C PRO A 185 0.25 7.91 -14.50
N ALA A 186 -0.10 7.23 -15.59
CA ALA A 186 0.09 5.79 -15.64
C ALA A 186 1.57 5.45 -15.65
N GLY A 187 2.03 4.60 -14.73
CA GLY A 187 3.44 4.25 -14.73
C GLY A 187 4.01 3.78 -13.40
N PHE A 188 5.25 3.34 -13.47
CA PHE A 188 5.96 2.71 -12.37
C PHE A 188 6.90 3.69 -11.66
N THR A 189 7.06 3.47 -10.35
CA THR A 189 8.11 4.12 -9.55
C THR A 189 8.09 5.65 -9.61
N GLN A 190 6.91 6.26 -9.74
CA GLN A 190 6.82 7.72 -9.89
C GLN A 190 7.15 8.45 -8.60
N THR A 191 7.87 9.56 -8.69
CA THR A 191 8.17 10.39 -7.52
C THR A 191 6.88 11.03 -7.00
N ALA A 192 6.63 10.99 -5.69
CA ALA A 192 5.43 11.57 -5.10
C ALA A 192 5.25 13.07 -5.41
N SER A 193 6.35 13.79 -5.66
CA SER A 193 6.33 15.19 -6.10
C SER A 193 5.71 15.43 -7.48
N SER A 194 5.57 14.39 -8.33
CA SER A 194 4.90 14.50 -9.63
C SER A 194 3.38 14.25 -9.57
N TRP A 195 2.86 13.89 -8.39
CA TRP A 195 1.47 13.55 -8.22
C TRP A 195 0.60 14.80 -8.16
N VAL A 196 -0.58 14.73 -8.79
CA VAL A 196 -1.55 15.82 -8.78
C VAL A 196 -2.51 15.60 -7.62
N GLN A 197 -2.43 16.44 -6.60
CA GLN A 197 -3.36 16.42 -5.46
C GLN A 197 -4.79 16.73 -5.95
N CYS A 198 -5.71 15.80 -5.72
CA CYS A 198 -7.14 16.01 -5.90
C CYS A 198 -7.69 16.82 -4.72
N ARG A 199 -8.74 17.60 -4.96
CA ARG A 199 -9.39 18.43 -3.94
C ARG A 199 -10.81 17.97 -3.64
N THR A 200 -11.27 18.21 -2.43
CA THR A 200 -12.65 17.90 -2.05
C THR A 200 -13.62 18.69 -2.91
N ARG A 201 -14.71 18.05 -3.35
CA ARG A 201 -15.79 18.69 -4.10
C ARG A 201 -16.35 19.87 -3.32
N ASP A 202 -16.63 19.63 -2.04
CA ASP A 202 -17.17 20.65 -1.15
C ASP A 202 -16.00 21.27 -0.38
N GLY A 203 -15.72 22.54 -0.67
CA GLY A 203 -14.72 23.32 0.04
C GLY A 203 -13.34 23.40 -0.61
N ASP A 204 -13.06 22.69 -1.71
CA ASP A 204 -11.78 22.76 -2.44
C ASP A 204 -10.55 22.51 -1.55
N GLN A 205 -10.65 21.55 -0.62
CA GLN A 205 -9.60 21.23 0.36
C GLN A 205 -8.70 20.09 -0.15
N GLU A 206 -7.43 20.10 0.21
CA GLU A 206 -6.48 19.03 -0.12
C GLU A 206 -6.70 17.76 0.73
N GLU A 207 -7.33 17.92 1.90
CA GLU A 207 -7.71 16.83 2.77
C GLU A 207 -9.23 16.74 2.90
N GLY A 208 -9.76 15.52 2.81
CA GLY A 208 -11.17 15.22 3.03
C GLY A 208 -11.37 14.46 4.33
N ASN A 209 -12.55 14.62 4.94
CA ASN A 209 -12.93 13.84 6.11
C ASN A 209 -13.29 12.41 5.71
N ILE A 210 -12.96 11.43 6.56
CA ILE A 210 -13.69 10.16 6.58
C ILE A 210 -14.97 10.35 7.35
N LEU A 211 -16.07 9.91 6.75
CA LEU A 211 -17.42 10.01 7.27
C LEU A 211 -17.97 8.63 7.65
N ASP A 212 -18.83 8.60 8.65
CA ASP A 212 -19.62 7.44 9.03
C ASP A 212 -20.77 7.19 8.04
N ARG A 213 -21.54 6.12 8.27
CA ARG A 213 -22.70 5.74 7.44
C ARG A 213 -23.80 6.81 7.39
N ASN A 214 -23.80 7.78 8.30
CA ASN A 214 -24.79 8.85 8.38
C ASN A 214 -24.25 10.20 7.85
N GLY A 215 -23.00 10.24 7.40
CA GLY A 215 -22.38 11.45 6.86
C GLY A 215 -21.77 12.38 7.90
N HIS A 216 -21.56 11.93 9.13
CA HIS A 216 -20.84 12.70 10.15
C HIS A 216 -19.36 12.33 10.14
N PRO A 217 -18.46 13.21 10.64
CA PRO A 217 -17.06 12.85 10.85
C PRO A 217 -16.94 11.53 11.63
N ALA A 218 -16.21 10.59 11.05
CA ALA A 218 -16.16 9.23 11.55
C ALA A 218 -15.36 9.15 12.86
N LYS A 219 -15.87 8.30 13.75
CA LYS A 219 -15.18 7.80 14.94
C LYS A 219 -15.27 6.27 14.84
N LEU A 220 -14.17 5.64 14.43
CA LEU A 220 -14.18 4.22 14.06
C LEU A 220 -13.60 3.38 15.19
N THR A 221 -14.43 2.52 15.77
CA THR A 221 -14.02 1.40 16.63
C THR A 221 -13.67 0.17 15.79
N THR A 222 -13.09 -0.85 16.43
CA THR A 222 -12.62 -2.07 15.75
C THR A 222 -13.69 -2.66 14.82
N GLY A 223 -13.36 -2.82 13.55
CA GLY A 223 -14.21 -3.41 12.52
C GLY A 223 -15.16 -2.42 11.85
N GLU A 224 -15.34 -1.21 12.36
CA GLU A 224 -16.18 -0.20 11.74
C GLU A 224 -15.52 0.38 10.47
N ARG A 225 -16.38 0.75 9.53
CA ARG A 225 -16.00 1.23 8.20
C ARG A 225 -16.37 2.71 8.05
N GLY A 226 -15.52 3.42 7.32
CA GLY A 226 -15.75 4.79 6.91
C GLY A 226 -15.55 4.97 5.41
N ALA A 227 -16.07 6.07 4.88
CA ALA A 227 -15.84 6.49 3.52
C ALA A 227 -15.58 7.99 3.46
N SER A 228 -14.71 8.42 2.56
CA SER A 228 -14.36 9.82 2.43
C SER A 228 -15.51 10.65 1.87
N GLU A 229 -15.41 11.96 2.10
CA GLU A 229 -16.03 12.96 1.22
C GLU A 229 -15.58 12.77 -0.24
N ALA A 230 -16.34 13.34 -1.17
CA ALA A 230 -16.01 13.26 -2.60
C ALA A 230 -14.81 14.14 -2.94
N PHE A 231 -13.83 13.59 -3.66
CA PHE A 231 -12.78 14.34 -4.33
C PHE A 231 -13.12 14.54 -5.80
N VAL A 232 -12.69 15.66 -6.36
CA VAL A 232 -12.75 15.92 -7.80
C VAL A 232 -11.44 15.44 -8.43
N ALA A 233 -11.54 14.48 -9.34
CA ALA A 233 -10.43 13.97 -10.12
C ALA A 233 -10.69 14.25 -11.60
N ASP A 234 -9.91 15.16 -12.19
CA ASP A 234 -9.94 15.42 -13.63
C ASP A 234 -8.95 14.47 -14.32
N LEU A 235 -9.49 13.46 -15.01
CA LEU A 235 -8.71 12.35 -15.50
C LEU A 235 -8.42 12.50 -17.01
N PRO A 236 -7.18 12.29 -17.46
CA PRO A 236 -6.84 12.33 -18.88
C PRO A 236 -7.43 11.13 -19.62
N LEU A 237 -7.39 11.15 -20.96
CA LEU A 237 -7.69 9.98 -21.80
C LEU A 237 -6.59 8.90 -21.67
N GLY A 238 -6.94 7.71 -21.20
CA GLY A 238 -6.07 6.54 -21.13
C GLY A 238 -5.94 5.97 -19.72
N HIS A 239 -4.77 5.43 -19.41
CA HIS A 239 -4.48 4.91 -18.07
C HIS A 239 -4.07 6.04 -17.12
N VAL A 240 -4.50 5.96 -15.87
CA VAL A 240 -4.13 6.86 -14.77
C VAL A 240 -4.15 6.06 -13.47
N CYS A 241 -3.40 6.48 -12.47
CA CYS A 241 -3.48 5.90 -11.13
C CYS A 241 -4.14 6.88 -10.18
N LEU A 242 -4.95 6.36 -9.27
CA LEU A 242 -5.41 7.08 -8.09
C LEU A 242 -4.70 6.53 -6.86
N VAL A 243 -4.24 7.43 -6.00
CA VAL A 243 -3.59 7.07 -4.73
C VAL A 243 -4.34 7.74 -3.60
N ALA A 244 -4.71 6.97 -2.58
CA ALA A 244 -5.31 7.48 -1.36
C ALA A 244 -4.38 7.22 -0.19
N THR A 245 -4.16 8.23 0.64
CA THR A 245 -3.39 8.10 1.88
C THR A 245 -4.18 8.65 3.05
N ILE A 246 -4.29 7.84 4.10
CA ILE A 246 -5.14 8.13 5.25
C ILE A 246 -4.27 8.40 6.48
N THR A 247 -4.55 9.50 7.16
CA THR A 247 -4.00 9.85 8.46
C THR A 247 -5.12 9.95 9.48
N ASP A 248 -4.78 9.92 10.75
CA ASP A 248 -5.68 10.31 11.84
C ASP A 248 -5.01 11.37 12.73
N ALA A 249 -5.76 11.91 13.70
CA ALA A 249 -5.27 13.02 14.50
C ALA A 249 -4.29 12.61 15.60
N ASP A 250 -4.27 11.32 15.98
CA ASP A 250 -3.71 10.89 17.26
C ASP A 250 -2.58 9.86 17.09
N PHE A 251 -2.75 8.85 16.24
CA PHE A 251 -1.91 7.65 16.20
C PHE A 251 -1.04 7.55 14.96
N PHE A 252 -1.58 7.88 13.78
CA PHE A 252 -0.83 7.81 12.51
C PHE A 252 -0.89 9.12 11.71
N THR A 253 -0.13 10.11 12.19
CA THR A 253 -0.06 11.45 11.61
C THR A 253 1.01 11.58 10.52
N LYS A 254 2.03 10.71 10.54
CA LYS A 254 3.18 10.78 9.62
C LYS A 254 2.93 10.16 8.24
N ASN A 255 1.72 9.71 7.94
CA ASN A 255 1.40 9.12 6.65
C ASN A 255 1.26 10.18 5.55
N ASN A 256 2.40 10.66 5.05
CA ASN A 256 2.45 11.61 3.95
C ASN A 256 3.34 11.07 2.81
N PRO A 257 2.78 10.76 1.63
CA PRO A 257 3.58 10.26 0.52
C PRO A 257 4.55 11.31 -0.03
N LEU A 258 4.26 12.60 0.15
CA LEU A 258 5.09 13.70 -0.36
C LEU A 258 6.40 13.86 0.41
N THR A 259 6.54 13.22 1.57
CA THR A 259 7.77 13.23 2.37
C THR A 259 8.60 11.95 2.20
N ILE A 260 8.21 11.06 1.29
CA ILE A 260 9.01 9.87 0.97
C ILE A 260 10.31 10.34 0.32
N GLU A 261 11.44 9.94 0.89
CA GLU A 261 12.74 10.20 0.29
C GLU A 261 12.85 9.51 -1.07
N GLN A 262 13.45 10.22 -2.03
CA GLN A 262 13.65 9.69 -3.36
C GLN A 262 14.43 8.36 -3.33
N GLY A 263 13.97 7.38 -4.12
CA GLY A 263 14.65 6.11 -4.31
C GLY A 263 13.70 4.99 -4.67
N ASN A 264 14.16 4.06 -5.52
CA ASN A 264 13.35 2.93 -5.99
C ASN A 264 12.88 2.08 -4.80
N TRP A 265 13.81 1.77 -3.89
CA TRP A 265 13.54 1.00 -2.68
C TRP A 265 12.53 1.71 -1.77
N ASN A 266 12.72 3.01 -1.52
CA ASN A 266 11.86 3.79 -0.62
C ASN A 266 10.42 3.82 -1.10
N PHE A 267 10.23 4.04 -2.40
CA PHE A 267 8.91 4.08 -3.02
C PHE A 267 8.17 2.75 -2.87
N VAL A 268 8.79 1.63 -3.28
CA VAL A 268 8.14 0.33 -3.26
C VAL A 268 7.89 -0.15 -1.83
N THR A 269 8.84 0.08 -0.92
CA THR A 269 8.70 -0.34 0.48
C THR A 269 7.61 0.43 1.20
N TRP A 270 7.49 1.74 0.98
CA TRP A 270 6.40 2.52 1.55
C TRP A 270 5.04 1.96 1.10
N LEU A 271 4.86 1.69 -0.20
CA LEU A 271 3.59 1.16 -0.72
C LEU A 271 3.23 -0.21 -0.16
N ILE A 272 4.17 -1.15 -0.08
CA ILE A 272 3.86 -2.51 0.41
C ILE A 272 3.68 -2.55 1.92
N ASN A 273 4.33 -1.67 2.68
CA ASN A 273 4.28 -1.65 4.15
C ASN A 273 3.22 -0.73 4.76
N ASN A 274 2.60 0.13 3.97
CA ASN A 274 1.58 1.05 4.46
C ASN A 274 0.17 0.48 4.29
N GLY A 275 -0.51 0.15 5.40
CA GLY A 275 -1.91 -0.30 5.37
C GLY A 275 -2.92 0.84 5.24
N ALA A 276 -2.53 2.08 5.56
CA ALA A 276 -3.37 3.26 5.40
C ALA A 276 -3.15 3.96 4.05
N ALA A 277 -2.56 3.27 3.07
CA ALA A 277 -2.40 3.75 1.70
C ALA A 277 -2.95 2.73 0.70
N ALA A 278 -3.57 3.25 -0.34
CA ALA A 278 -4.14 2.47 -1.43
C ALA A 278 -3.72 3.04 -2.77
N TRP A 279 -3.53 2.16 -3.74
CA TRP A 279 -3.25 2.52 -5.13
C TRP A 279 -4.22 1.79 -6.03
N ARG A 280 -4.89 2.53 -6.91
CA ARG A 280 -5.83 1.98 -7.88
C ARG A 280 -5.48 2.43 -9.27
N ASN A 281 -5.27 1.45 -10.13
CA ASN A 281 -5.16 1.64 -11.57
C ASN A 281 -6.54 1.87 -12.19
N VAL A 282 -6.63 2.87 -13.06
CA VAL A 282 -7.88 3.44 -13.58
C VAL A 282 -7.71 3.64 -15.09
N ASN A 283 -8.63 3.07 -15.88
CA ASN A 283 -8.64 3.22 -17.35
C ASN A 283 -9.84 4.08 -17.76
N THR A 284 -9.60 5.23 -18.37
CA THR A 284 -10.66 6.20 -18.70
C THR A 284 -11.18 6.11 -20.13
N VAL A 285 -10.53 5.33 -21.00
CA VAL A 285 -10.98 5.00 -22.36
C VAL A 285 -10.30 3.70 -22.82
N PRO A 286 -10.98 2.85 -23.62
CA PRO A 286 -10.29 1.91 -24.51
C PRO A 286 -9.45 2.68 -25.53
N LYS A 287 -8.13 2.53 -25.51
CA LYS A 287 -7.31 3.00 -26.64
C LYS A 287 -7.07 1.85 -27.61
N LEU A 288 -7.46 2.08 -28.86
CA LEU A 288 -6.96 1.32 -30.01
C LEU A 288 -5.48 1.70 -30.24
N GLY A 289 -4.60 0.72 -30.42
CA GLY A 289 -3.22 0.95 -30.88
C GLY A 289 -2.18 1.12 -29.76
N GLU A 290 -1.37 2.19 -29.86
CA GLU A 290 -0.26 2.44 -28.94
C GLU A 290 -0.72 3.09 -27.64
N THR A 291 -0.29 2.54 -26.51
CA THR A 291 -0.43 3.16 -25.19
C THR A 291 0.94 3.24 -24.52
N SER A 292 1.11 4.16 -23.57
CA SER A 292 2.38 4.28 -22.84
C SER A 292 2.18 4.28 -21.33
N LEU A 293 3.18 3.76 -20.64
CA LEU A 293 3.36 3.83 -19.19
C LEU A 293 4.65 4.59 -18.93
N VAL A 294 4.61 5.56 -18.04
CA VAL A 294 5.82 6.20 -17.54
C VAL A 294 6.58 5.19 -16.68
N PHE A 295 7.90 5.24 -16.67
CA PHE A 295 8.69 4.53 -15.67
C PHE A 295 9.85 5.41 -15.23
N HIS A 296 10.23 5.27 -13.97
CA HIS A 296 11.33 6.04 -13.42
C HIS A 296 12.40 5.13 -12.85
N ASN A 297 13.64 5.58 -12.98
CA ASN A 297 14.72 5.22 -12.07
C ASN A 297 14.89 6.38 -11.08
N GLN A 298 14.48 6.19 -9.84
CA GLN A 298 14.64 7.23 -8.83
C GLN A 298 16.04 7.29 -8.23
N ASP A 299 16.87 6.26 -8.44
CA ASP A 299 18.18 6.17 -7.80
C ASP A 299 19.23 6.99 -8.56
N GLY A 300 20.27 7.42 -7.83
CA GLY A 300 21.42 8.14 -8.40
C GLY A 300 22.40 7.24 -9.18
N THR A 301 22.06 5.97 -9.37
CA THR A 301 22.85 4.96 -10.07
C THR A 301 22.07 4.41 -11.27
N PRO A 302 22.75 3.91 -12.33
CA PRO A 302 22.07 3.18 -13.38
C PRO A 302 21.50 1.87 -12.82
N GLU A 303 20.22 1.60 -13.06
CA GLU A 303 19.52 0.45 -12.51
C GLU A 303 18.91 -0.41 -13.63
N GLN A 304 18.95 -1.73 -13.46
CA GLN A 304 18.36 -2.66 -14.42
C GLN A 304 16.89 -2.95 -14.07
N PHE A 305 16.01 -2.75 -15.03
CA PHE A 305 14.59 -3.07 -14.92
C PHE A 305 14.19 -4.10 -15.97
N SER A 306 13.25 -4.97 -15.60
CA SER A 306 12.60 -5.89 -16.52
C SER A 306 11.13 -5.55 -16.64
N PHE A 307 10.66 -5.29 -17.85
CA PHE A 307 9.25 -5.19 -18.17
C PHE A 307 8.72 -6.55 -18.58
N VAL A 308 7.60 -6.93 -18.00
CA VAL A 308 6.96 -8.23 -18.21
C VAL A 308 5.52 -8.00 -18.68
N MET A 309 5.16 -8.54 -19.83
CA MET A 309 3.81 -8.52 -20.37
C MET A 309 3.20 -9.91 -20.26
N ARG A 310 2.11 -10.07 -19.51
CA ARG A 310 1.40 -11.33 -19.32
C ARG A 310 0.03 -11.27 -19.96
N CYS A 311 -0.18 -12.14 -20.92
CA CYS A 311 -1.45 -12.28 -21.61
C CYS A 311 -2.37 -13.21 -20.83
N ARG A 312 -3.66 -12.91 -20.82
CA ARG A 312 -4.72 -13.80 -20.35
C ARG A 312 -5.89 -13.74 -21.32
N ARG A 313 -6.22 -14.87 -21.94
CA ARG A 313 -7.29 -15.00 -22.95
C ARG A 313 -7.10 -14.06 -24.15
N VAL A 314 -5.85 -13.76 -24.51
CA VAL A 314 -5.54 -12.95 -25.70
C VAL A 314 -5.62 -13.86 -26.93
N PRO A 315 -6.43 -13.55 -27.97
CA PRO A 315 -6.59 -14.46 -29.10
C PRO A 315 -5.27 -14.77 -29.82
N GLU A 316 -5.11 -16.00 -30.27
CA GLU A 316 -4.02 -16.38 -31.18
C GLU A 316 -4.04 -15.51 -32.45
N GLY A 317 -2.86 -15.12 -32.92
CA GLY A 317 -2.69 -14.19 -34.03
C GLY A 317 -2.68 -12.71 -33.65
N SER A 318 -2.96 -12.35 -32.38
CA SER A 318 -2.76 -10.98 -31.87
C SER A 318 -1.29 -10.57 -31.96
N LYS A 319 -1.00 -9.29 -32.13
CA LYS A 319 0.36 -8.74 -32.20
C LYS A 319 0.65 -7.83 -31.00
N LEU A 320 1.75 -8.11 -30.32
CA LEU A 320 2.14 -7.44 -29.09
C LEU A 320 3.58 -6.93 -29.17
N ARG A 321 3.86 -5.76 -28.61
CA ARG A 321 5.23 -5.19 -28.50
C ARG A 321 5.35 -4.30 -27.27
N MET A 322 6.52 -4.35 -26.63
CA MET A 322 6.97 -3.41 -25.61
C MET A 322 8.24 -2.73 -26.11
N TYR A 323 8.29 -1.40 -26.10
CA TYR A 323 9.46 -0.68 -26.60
C TYR A 323 9.59 0.71 -25.98
N SER A 324 10.80 1.26 -26.06
CA SER A 324 11.11 2.66 -25.80
C SER A 324 12.04 3.14 -26.92
N ASP A 325 11.69 4.28 -27.52
CA ASP A 325 12.52 4.92 -28.55
C ASP A 325 13.48 5.97 -27.96
N ASP A 326 13.50 6.13 -26.62
CA ASP A 326 14.39 7.05 -25.95
C ASP A 326 15.84 6.57 -26.07
N PRO A 327 16.76 7.31 -26.72
CA PRO A 327 18.14 6.89 -26.92
C PRO A 327 18.88 6.50 -25.64
N ASP A 328 18.53 7.11 -24.50
CA ASP A 328 19.22 6.89 -23.23
C ASP A 328 18.78 5.59 -22.53
N ALA A 329 17.62 5.04 -22.91
CA ALA A 329 17.06 3.80 -22.37
C ALA A 329 16.26 3.04 -23.43
N ALA A 330 16.81 2.91 -24.64
CA ALA A 330 16.12 2.29 -25.77
C ALA A 330 16.03 0.77 -25.60
N PHE A 331 14.86 0.21 -25.90
CA PHE A 331 14.66 -1.24 -25.95
C PHE A 331 13.47 -1.58 -26.84
N ASP A 332 13.43 -2.82 -27.32
CA ASP A 332 12.32 -3.34 -28.10
C ASP A 332 12.20 -4.85 -27.89
N SER A 333 11.02 -5.32 -27.53
CA SER A 333 10.73 -6.76 -27.47
C SER A 333 10.64 -7.41 -28.85
N GLY A 334 10.58 -6.60 -29.91
CA GLY A 334 10.11 -7.00 -31.23
C GLY A 334 8.58 -7.15 -31.25
N MET A 335 8.02 -7.11 -32.45
CA MET A 335 6.60 -7.44 -32.65
C MET A 335 6.41 -8.95 -32.57
N VAL A 336 5.68 -9.40 -31.55
CA VAL A 336 5.45 -10.82 -31.27
C VAL A 336 4.01 -11.18 -31.62
N THR A 337 3.85 -12.26 -32.38
CA THR A 337 2.53 -12.86 -32.62
C THR A 337 2.19 -13.82 -31.49
N VAL A 338 1.01 -13.65 -30.91
CA VAL A 338 0.49 -14.51 -29.84
C VAL A 338 0.17 -15.89 -30.42
N VAL A 339 0.79 -16.92 -29.86
CA VAL A 339 0.59 -18.32 -30.26
C VAL A 339 -0.15 -19.15 -29.21
N LYS A 340 -0.35 -18.58 -28.02
CA LYS A 340 -1.14 -19.15 -26.93
C LYS A 340 -1.89 -18.04 -26.22
N ASP A 341 -3.10 -18.33 -25.79
CA ASP A 341 -3.97 -17.35 -25.13
C ASP A 341 -3.43 -16.80 -23.80
N SER A 342 -2.53 -17.55 -23.18
CA SER A 342 -1.68 -17.17 -22.05
C SER A 342 -0.21 -17.25 -22.46
N GLN A 343 0.44 -16.08 -22.61
CA GLN A 343 1.82 -15.94 -23.04
C GLN A 343 2.49 -14.80 -22.26
N GLU A 344 3.76 -14.98 -21.89
CA GLU A 344 4.58 -13.95 -21.25
C GLU A 344 5.64 -13.45 -22.23
N LEU A 345 5.83 -12.13 -22.28
CA LEU A 345 6.94 -11.47 -22.94
C LEU A 345 7.76 -10.71 -21.90
N ARG A 346 9.08 -10.71 -22.05
CA ARG A 346 9.98 -9.99 -21.15
C ARG A 346 11.05 -9.25 -21.93
N VAL A 347 11.30 -8.00 -21.54
CA VAL A 347 12.44 -7.21 -22.02
C VAL A 347 13.09 -6.52 -20.84
N SER A 348 14.41 -6.43 -20.84
CA SER A 348 15.18 -5.77 -19.78
C SER A 348 15.93 -4.57 -20.34
N VAL A 349 16.00 -3.50 -19.55
CA VAL A 349 16.70 -2.25 -19.89
C VAL A 349 17.52 -1.80 -18.69
N ILE A 350 18.65 -1.15 -18.94
CA ILE A 350 19.38 -0.39 -17.93
C ILE A 350 18.95 1.07 -18.07
N ALA A 351 18.23 1.58 -17.08
CA ALA A 351 17.83 2.98 -17.06
C ALA A 351 18.95 3.85 -16.44
N PRO A 352 19.26 5.02 -17.01
CA PRO A 352 20.21 5.96 -16.42
C PRO A 352 19.81 6.40 -15.01
N PRO A 353 20.74 6.99 -14.23
CA PRO A 353 20.42 7.66 -12.96
C PRO A 353 19.31 8.69 -13.12
N LEU A 354 18.41 8.78 -12.13
CA LEU A 354 17.37 9.84 -12.05
C LEU A 354 16.54 9.98 -13.33
N TYR A 355 16.30 8.86 -14.02
CA TYR A 355 15.69 8.82 -15.34
C TYR A 355 14.16 8.75 -15.27
N ALA A 356 13.49 9.38 -16.23
CA ALA A 356 12.05 9.30 -16.46
C ALA A 356 11.80 9.01 -17.94
N GLY A 357 11.25 7.82 -18.23
CA GLY A 357 11.03 7.35 -19.59
C GLY A 357 9.60 6.90 -19.85
N GLN A 358 9.36 6.44 -21.07
CA GLN A 358 8.07 5.88 -21.46
C GLN A 358 8.26 4.46 -22.01
N LEU A 359 7.57 3.51 -21.39
CA LEU A 359 7.31 2.20 -21.96
C LEU A 359 6.11 2.32 -22.89
N LYS A 360 6.34 2.19 -24.19
CA LYS A 360 5.29 2.12 -25.21
C LYS A 360 4.87 0.67 -25.41
N LEU A 361 3.57 0.48 -25.62
CA LEU A 361 2.90 -0.79 -25.74
C LEU A 361 2.08 -0.79 -27.01
N HIS A 362 2.28 -1.80 -27.85
CA HIS A 362 1.41 -2.07 -28.99
C HIS A 362 0.57 -3.30 -28.67
N LEU A 363 -0.76 -3.13 -28.67
CA LEU A 363 -1.73 -4.19 -28.35
C LEU A 363 -2.75 -4.29 -29.49
N GLU A 364 -2.56 -5.25 -30.40
CA GLU A 364 -3.41 -5.46 -31.57
C GLU A 364 -3.97 -6.89 -31.58
N GLY A 365 -5.28 -7.05 -31.76
CA GLY A 365 -5.95 -8.33 -31.96
C GLY A 365 -5.70 -8.91 -33.36
N PRO A 366 -6.10 -10.17 -33.62
CA PRO A 366 -5.80 -10.86 -34.87
C PRO A 366 -6.43 -10.22 -36.12
N ASN A 367 -7.47 -9.41 -35.92
CA ASN A 367 -8.17 -8.67 -36.97
C ASN A 367 -7.59 -7.28 -37.24
N GLY A 368 -6.46 -6.92 -36.63
CA GLY A 368 -5.87 -5.57 -36.73
C GLY A 368 -6.59 -4.52 -35.87
N ARG A 369 -7.47 -4.94 -34.95
CA ARG A 369 -8.23 -4.04 -34.05
C ARG A 369 -7.77 -4.19 -32.60
N GLY A 370 -8.46 -3.56 -31.65
CA GLY A 370 -8.19 -3.74 -30.23
C GLY A 370 -8.42 -5.18 -29.75
N LEU A 371 -7.86 -5.51 -28.59
CA LEU A 371 -8.11 -6.78 -27.93
C LEU A 371 -9.59 -6.90 -27.48
N PRO A 372 -10.22 -8.08 -27.57
CA PRO A 372 -11.63 -8.27 -27.19
C PRO A 372 -11.84 -8.15 -25.67
N SER A 373 -13.08 -7.88 -25.22
CA SER A 373 -13.42 -7.70 -23.78
C SER A 373 -13.03 -8.84 -22.84
N SER A 374 -12.91 -10.05 -23.38
CA SER A 374 -12.48 -11.22 -22.62
C SER A 374 -10.98 -11.25 -22.35
N ALA A 375 -10.19 -10.54 -23.15
CA ALA A 375 -8.73 -10.53 -23.07
C ALA A 375 -8.24 -9.51 -22.05
N SER A 376 -7.12 -9.81 -21.41
CA SER A 376 -6.40 -8.84 -20.60
C SER A 376 -4.90 -9.01 -20.74
N VAL A 377 -4.17 -7.91 -20.69
CA VAL A 377 -2.71 -7.87 -20.70
C VAL A 377 -2.24 -7.15 -19.44
N GLU A 378 -1.52 -7.86 -18.59
CA GLU A 378 -0.86 -7.27 -17.41
C GLU A 378 0.58 -6.89 -17.78
N ILE A 379 0.97 -5.66 -17.48
CA ILE A 379 2.32 -5.14 -17.64
C ILE A 379 2.92 -4.93 -16.27
N GLY A 380 3.96 -5.69 -15.93
CA GLY A 380 4.72 -5.54 -14.72
C GLY A 380 6.09 -4.91 -14.95
N MET A 381 6.59 -4.16 -13.98
CA MET A 381 7.98 -3.74 -13.90
C MET A 381 8.63 -4.41 -12.71
N LEU A 382 9.81 -4.98 -12.94
CA LEU A 382 10.63 -5.61 -11.92
C LEU A 382 11.97 -4.88 -11.84
N TRP A 383 12.38 -4.47 -10.65
CA TRP A 383 13.74 -4.01 -10.41
C TRP A 383 14.66 -5.22 -10.21
N CYS A 384 15.68 -5.32 -11.05
CA CYS A 384 16.64 -6.42 -11.03
C CYS A 384 17.78 -6.04 -10.09
N VAL A 385 17.60 -6.28 -8.78
CA VAL A 385 18.56 -5.90 -7.74
C VAL A 385 19.75 -6.85 -7.76
N PRO A 386 20.96 -6.41 -8.17
CA PRO A 386 22.13 -7.26 -8.18
C PRO A 386 22.68 -7.48 -6.77
N HIS A 387 23.48 -8.53 -6.58
CA HIS A 387 24.15 -8.81 -5.30
C HIS A 387 25.00 -7.62 -4.79
N SER A 388 25.52 -6.79 -5.69
CA SER A 388 26.32 -5.61 -5.34
C SER A 388 25.51 -4.42 -4.81
N ASN A 389 24.17 -4.43 -4.94
CA ASN A 389 23.33 -3.34 -4.48
C ASN A 389 23.14 -3.40 -2.95
N SER A 390 23.16 -2.24 -2.29
CA SER A 390 23.01 -2.14 -0.82
C SER A 390 21.70 -2.73 -0.29
N HIS A 391 20.66 -2.78 -1.12
CA HIS A 391 19.35 -3.32 -0.76
C HIS A 391 19.20 -4.82 -1.05
N TYR A 392 20.22 -5.50 -1.59
CA TYR A 392 20.11 -6.90 -2.02
C TYR A 392 19.59 -7.85 -0.94
N LEU A 393 20.17 -7.80 0.26
CA LEU A 393 19.74 -8.68 1.36
C LEU A 393 18.33 -8.36 1.85
N GLN A 394 17.93 -7.09 1.83
CA GLN A 394 16.58 -6.67 2.18
C GLN A 394 15.58 -7.14 1.11
N ALA A 395 15.95 -7.08 -0.17
CA ALA A 395 15.14 -7.58 -1.27
C ALA A 395 14.97 -9.10 -1.22
N VAL A 396 16.03 -9.84 -0.86
CA VAL A 396 15.97 -11.29 -0.63
C VAL A 396 14.97 -11.63 0.48
N ASP A 397 15.05 -10.95 1.63
CA ASP A 397 14.14 -11.17 2.77
C ASP A 397 12.70 -10.84 2.39
N LEU A 398 12.48 -9.70 1.73
CA LEU A 398 11.17 -9.25 1.26
C LEU A 398 10.50 -10.28 0.33
N LEU A 399 11.27 -10.88 -0.57
CA LEU A 399 10.77 -11.84 -1.56
C LEU A 399 10.78 -13.30 -1.06
N GLY A 400 11.39 -13.58 0.10
CA GLY A 400 11.62 -14.95 0.56
C GLY A 400 12.60 -15.75 -0.32
N GLU A 401 13.42 -15.07 -1.11
CA GLU A 401 14.29 -15.66 -2.14
C GLU A 401 15.65 -16.11 -1.57
N VAL A 402 15.64 -16.82 -0.44
CA VAL A 402 16.87 -17.18 0.33
C VAL A 402 17.88 -17.95 -0.53
N GLY A 403 17.41 -18.74 -1.49
CA GLY A 403 18.25 -19.46 -2.45
C GLY A 403 19.06 -18.56 -3.40
N ALA A 404 18.71 -17.27 -3.52
CA ALA A 404 19.44 -16.33 -4.35
C ALA A 404 20.83 -16.00 -3.78
N VAL A 405 20.96 -15.88 -2.46
CA VAL A 405 22.20 -15.49 -1.76
C VAL A 405 23.40 -16.38 -2.12
N PRO A 406 23.35 -17.72 -1.98
CA PRO A 406 24.51 -18.56 -2.31
C PRO A 406 24.82 -18.58 -3.81
N THR A 407 23.84 -18.27 -4.66
CA THR A 407 24.01 -18.24 -6.13
C THR A 407 24.42 -16.86 -6.66
N LEU A 408 24.45 -15.84 -5.81
CA LEU A 408 24.73 -14.44 -6.16
C LEU A 408 23.89 -13.90 -7.32
N ARG A 409 22.72 -14.50 -7.57
CA ARG A 409 21.81 -14.09 -8.64
C ARG A 409 21.06 -12.82 -8.24
N SER A 410 20.78 -11.96 -9.22
CA SER A 410 19.89 -10.82 -9.00
C SER A 410 18.50 -11.27 -8.57
N VAL A 411 17.88 -10.50 -7.69
CA VAL A 411 16.49 -10.71 -7.28
C VAL A 411 15.59 -9.68 -7.95
N HIS A 412 14.33 -10.05 -8.20
CA HIS A 412 13.40 -9.25 -8.98
C HIS A 412 12.31 -8.67 -8.09
N VAL A 413 12.50 -7.44 -7.63
CA VAL A 413 11.53 -6.73 -6.78
C VAL A 413 10.40 -6.19 -7.66
N PRO A 414 9.13 -6.55 -7.41
CA PRO A 414 8.01 -5.95 -8.13
C PRO A 414 7.90 -4.45 -7.86
N MET A 415 8.01 -3.64 -8.91
CA MET A 415 7.83 -2.19 -8.87
C MET A 415 6.44 -1.76 -9.32
N GLY A 416 5.72 -2.68 -9.97
CA GLY A 416 4.29 -2.59 -10.11
C GLY A 416 3.67 -3.42 -11.19
N TYR A 417 2.34 -3.34 -11.28
CA TYR A 417 1.54 -4.02 -12.30
C TYR A 417 0.43 -3.12 -12.83
N PHE A 418 0.20 -3.16 -14.13
CA PHE A 418 -0.86 -2.45 -14.84
C PHE A 418 -1.63 -3.41 -15.72
N THR A 419 -2.94 -3.54 -15.49
CA THR A 419 -3.78 -4.40 -16.33
C THR A 419 -4.53 -3.55 -17.36
N PHE A 420 -4.29 -3.88 -18.63
CA PHE A 420 -5.09 -3.41 -19.75
C PHE A 420 -6.15 -4.48 -20.05
N LEU A 421 -7.41 -4.09 -19.95
CA LEU A 421 -8.52 -4.94 -20.37
C LEU A 421 -8.77 -4.67 -21.85
N GLY A 422 -9.03 -5.71 -22.62
CA GLY A 422 -9.66 -5.53 -23.91
C GLY A 422 -11.10 -5.06 -23.73
N GLU A 423 -11.73 -4.59 -24.80
CA GLU A 423 -13.11 -4.15 -24.78
C GLU A 423 -13.87 -4.71 -26.00
N ASN A 424 -15.20 -4.81 -25.90
CA ASN A 424 -16.01 -5.19 -27.06
C ASN A 424 -16.17 -3.97 -27.95
N GLU A 425 -16.18 -4.21 -29.27
CA GLU A 425 -16.70 -3.23 -30.23
C GLU A 425 -18.20 -3.03 -30.07
#